data_AF-A0AAU5QIY7-F1
#
_entry.id   AF-A0AAU5QIY7-F1
#
_cell.length_a   1.000
_cell.length_b   1.000
_cell.length_c   1.000
_cell.angle_alpha   90.00
_cell.angle_beta   90.00
_cell.angle_gamma   90.00
#
_symmetry.space_group_name_H-M   'P 1'
#
loop_
_entity.id
_entity.type
_entity.pdbx_description
1 polymer ?
#
loop_
_entity_poly.entity_id
_entity_poly.type
_entity_poly.pdbx_seq_one_letter_code
_entity_poly.pdbx_strand_id
1 'polypeptide(L)'
;MGAKKVQDDNEAMKWLRSGVPYDEIIERYKTKYNVETTRSMWSTYRRRKKIPTRNVRNTDLIPWKVREEHRYEYPVMMLRAEGRRLAGKELTKEDEKRLASWKTELERKDLVVHYDPDTESGWFYVPRSDGDDELIHPPE
;
A
#
# COMPACT_ATOMS: atom_id res chain seq x y z
N MET A 1 20.31 -24.12 19.68
CA MET A 1 19.00 -23.48 19.42
C MET A 1 19.07 -22.05 19.94
N GLY A 2 19.02 -21.04 19.07
CA GLY A 2 19.10 -19.64 19.52
C GLY A 2 17.87 -19.26 20.34
N ALA A 3 18.09 -18.61 21.49
CA ALA A 3 17.01 -18.20 22.40
C ALA A 3 15.90 -17.46 21.64
N LYS A 4 14.65 -17.88 21.84
CA LYS A 4 13.48 -17.18 21.28
C LYS A 4 13.45 -15.77 21.85
N LYS A 5 13.78 -14.77 21.03
CA LYS A 5 13.70 -13.35 21.41
C LYS A 5 12.25 -12.85 21.58
N VAL A 6 11.27 -13.57 21.02
CA VAL A 6 9.85 -13.31 21.27
C VAL A 6 9.41 -14.17 22.45
N GLN A 7 9.15 -13.52 23.58
CA GLN A 7 8.74 -14.17 24.83
C GLN A 7 7.23 -14.47 24.83
N ASP A 8 6.41 -13.53 24.36
CA ASP A 8 4.95 -13.68 24.29
C ASP A 8 4.45 -13.54 22.83
N ASP A 9 4.27 -14.70 22.19
CA ASP A 9 3.78 -14.80 20.81
C ASP A 9 2.39 -14.16 20.65
N ASN A 10 1.49 -14.30 21.63
CA ASN A 10 0.11 -13.81 21.57
C ASN A 10 0.03 -12.29 21.68
N GLU A 11 0.77 -11.71 22.63
CA GLU A 11 0.80 -10.27 22.81
C GLU A 11 1.48 -9.56 21.62
N ALA A 12 2.58 -10.11 21.12
CA ALA A 12 3.22 -9.63 19.90
C ALA A 12 2.25 -9.66 18.71
N MET A 13 1.49 -10.75 18.55
CA MET A 13 0.49 -10.85 17.48
C MET A 13 -0.62 -9.81 17.64
N LYS A 14 -1.09 -9.55 18.87
CA LYS A 14 -2.12 -8.54 19.15
C LYS A 14 -1.64 -7.15 18.73
N TRP A 15 -0.45 -6.72 19.16
CA TRP A 15 0.09 -5.40 18.81
C TRP A 15 0.33 -5.25 17.31
N LEU A 16 0.87 -6.27 16.65
CA LEU A 16 1.11 -6.24 15.20
C LEU A 16 -0.19 -6.20 14.39
N ARG A 17 -1.26 -6.86 14.86
CA ARG A 17 -2.60 -6.80 14.23
C ARG A 17 -3.29 -5.47 14.47
N SER A 18 -3.13 -4.90 15.67
CA SER A 18 -3.64 -3.56 16.01
C SER A 18 -2.88 -2.42 15.31
N GLY A 19 -1.79 -2.72 14.59
CA GLY A 19 -1.06 -1.72 13.80
C GLY A 19 -0.11 -0.84 14.62
N VAL A 20 0.29 -1.30 15.81
CA VAL A 20 1.26 -0.62 16.66
C VAL A 20 2.61 -0.48 15.93
N PRO A 21 3.26 0.70 15.95
CA PRO A 21 4.57 0.90 15.34
C PRO A 21 5.65 -0.02 15.94
N TYR A 22 6.64 -0.42 15.15
CA TYR A 22 7.69 -1.32 15.65
C TYR A 22 8.53 -0.72 16.76
N ASP A 23 8.76 0.60 16.79
CA ASP A 23 9.52 1.25 17.86
C ASP A 23 8.83 1.10 19.20
N GLU A 24 7.52 1.29 19.21
CA GLU A 24 6.71 1.13 20.41
C GLU A 24 6.67 -0.33 20.87
N ILE A 25 6.64 -1.29 19.94
CA ILE A 25 6.77 -2.73 20.29
C ILE A 25 8.15 -3.01 20.90
N ILE A 26 9.22 -2.44 20.36
CA ILE A 26 10.59 -2.62 20.89
C ILE A 26 10.68 -2.07 22.31
N GLU A 27 10.17 -0.86 22.54
CA GLU A 27 10.15 -0.23 23.85
C GLU A 27 9.33 -1.05 24.85
N ARG A 28 8.12 -1.50 24.48
CA ARG A 28 7.29 -2.37 25.33
C ARG A 28 8.01 -3.67 25.68
N TYR A 29 8.70 -4.29 24.73
CA TYR A 29 9.47 -5.51 24.97
C TYR A 29 10.68 -5.29 25.87
N LYS A 30 11.36 -4.14 25.72
CA LYS A 30 12.45 -3.75 26.60
C LYS A 30 11.96 -3.49 28.02
N THR A 31 10.87 -2.75 28.20
CA THR A 31 10.34 -2.41 29.53
C THR A 31 9.70 -3.60 30.23
N LYS A 32 8.91 -4.41 29.52
CA LYS A 32 8.13 -5.51 30.13
C LYS A 32 8.92 -6.80 30.30
N TYR A 33 9.79 -7.12 29.35
CA TYR A 33 10.50 -8.40 29.31
C TYR A 33 12.02 -8.25 29.45
N ASN A 34 12.55 -7.01 29.50
CA ASN A 34 13.98 -6.74 29.45
C ASN A 34 14.69 -7.38 28.24
N VAL A 35 13.98 -7.48 27.11
CA VAL A 35 14.51 -8.07 25.88
C VAL A 35 14.68 -7.00 24.81
N GLU A 36 15.92 -6.85 24.34
CA GLU A 36 16.22 -5.98 23.22
C GLU A 36 15.85 -6.65 21.89
N THR A 37 14.91 -6.03 21.18
CA THR A 37 14.41 -6.46 19.88
C THR A 37 14.68 -5.38 18.83
N THR A 38 14.63 -5.74 17.55
CA THR A 38 14.92 -4.80 16.45
C THR A 38 13.76 -4.75 15.45
N ARG A 39 13.65 -3.66 14.69
CA ARG A 39 12.62 -3.51 13.65
C ARG A 39 12.67 -4.65 12.62
N SER A 40 13.87 -5.05 12.21
CA SER A 40 14.09 -6.16 11.25
C SER A 40 13.58 -7.50 11.78
N MET A 41 13.74 -7.74 13.09
CA MET A 41 13.22 -8.93 13.76
C MET A 41 11.69 -8.95 13.75
N TRP A 42 11.04 -7.83 14.10
CA TRP A 42 9.58 -7.71 14.06
C TRP A 42 9.01 -7.82 12.65
N SER A 43 9.67 -7.24 11.65
CA SER A 43 9.32 -7.39 10.23
C SER A 43 9.35 -8.85 9.78
N THR A 44 10.43 -9.57 10.14
CA THR A 44 10.57 -11.00 9.83
C THR A 44 9.54 -11.86 10.56
N TYR A 45 9.32 -11.59 11.85
CA TYR A 45 8.33 -12.29 12.67
C TYR A 45 6.92 -12.15 12.09
N ARG A 46 6.53 -10.92 11.74
CA ARG A 46 5.26 -10.58 11.11
C ARG A 46 5.05 -11.32 9.78
N ARG A 47 6.09 -11.37 8.93
CA ARG A 47 6.08 -12.12 7.67
C ARG A 47 5.87 -13.62 7.91
N ARG A 48 6.61 -14.22 8.86
CA ARG A 48 6.48 -15.65 9.22
C ARG A 48 5.09 -15.99 9.76
N LYS A 49 4.49 -15.09 10.53
CA LYS A 49 3.14 -15.26 11.11
C LYS A 49 2.01 -14.87 10.14
N LYS A 50 2.32 -14.53 8.88
CA LYS A 50 1.37 -14.09 7.84
C LYS A 50 0.43 -12.98 8.33
N ILE A 51 0.92 -12.09 9.20
CA ILE A 51 0.12 -10.96 9.70
C ILE A 51 0.08 -9.91 8.58
N PRO A 52 -1.11 -9.48 8.12
CA PRO A 52 -1.24 -8.62 6.96
C PRO A 52 -0.61 -7.25 7.21
N THR A 53 0.11 -6.72 6.21
CA THR A 53 0.23 -5.27 5.91
C THR A 53 -0.61 -4.28 6.73
N ARG A 54 -0.05 -3.29 7.45
CA ARG A 54 -0.87 -2.08 7.74
C ARG A 54 -1.22 -1.40 6.41
N ASN A 55 -0.23 -1.36 5.51
CA ASN A 55 -0.39 -0.93 4.14
C ASN A 55 -0.68 -2.15 3.26
N VAL A 56 -1.92 -2.32 2.80
CA VAL A 56 -2.21 -3.25 1.71
C VAL A 56 -1.59 -2.66 0.45
N ARG A 57 -0.68 -3.41 -0.19
CA ARG A 57 -0.30 -3.16 -1.57
C ARG A 57 -1.27 -3.96 -2.41
N ASN A 58 -2.36 -3.34 -2.85
CA ASN A 58 -3.10 -3.88 -3.98
C ASN A 58 -2.29 -3.47 -5.22
N THR A 59 -1.72 -4.46 -5.89
CA THR A 59 -0.86 -4.27 -7.06
C THR A 59 -1.61 -4.47 -8.37
N ASP A 60 -2.91 -4.79 -8.34
CA ASP A 60 -3.64 -5.13 -9.57
C ASP A 60 -3.71 -3.92 -10.53
N LEU A 61 -3.89 -2.72 -9.98
CA LEU A 61 -3.87 -1.47 -10.75
C LEU A 61 -2.47 -0.89 -10.97
N ILE A 62 -1.45 -1.37 -10.26
CA ILE A 62 -0.07 -0.87 -10.47
C ILE A 62 0.87 -2.07 -10.31
N PRO A 63 0.88 -3.01 -11.28
CA PRO A 63 1.66 -4.24 -11.15
C PRO A 63 3.16 -4.00 -11.37
N TRP A 64 3.52 -2.87 -12.00
CA TRP A 64 4.90 -2.46 -12.26
C TRP A 64 5.49 -1.57 -11.16
N LYS A 65 6.83 -1.45 -11.15
CA LYS A 65 7.55 -0.58 -10.23
C LYS A 65 7.53 0.86 -10.74
N VAL A 66 6.80 1.74 -10.05
CA VAL A 66 6.81 3.18 -10.32
C VAL A 66 8.16 3.80 -9.89
N ARG A 67 8.79 4.58 -10.79
CA ARG A 67 9.98 5.40 -10.51
C ARG A 67 9.73 6.35 -9.33
N GLU A 68 10.76 6.63 -8.55
CA GLU A 68 10.60 7.37 -7.29
C GLU A 68 10.00 8.76 -7.49
N GLU A 69 10.40 9.42 -8.58
CA GLU A 69 9.94 10.73 -9.02
C GLU A 69 8.42 10.75 -9.24
N HIS A 70 7.86 9.68 -9.82
CA HIS A 70 6.45 9.62 -10.21
C HIS A 70 5.53 9.03 -9.12
N ARG A 71 6.07 8.69 -7.93
CA ARG A 71 5.32 7.95 -6.88
C ARG A 71 4.32 8.77 -6.10
N TYR A 72 4.42 10.09 -6.18
CA TYR A 72 3.59 11.03 -5.43
C TYR A 72 2.66 11.82 -6.33
N GLU A 73 2.61 11.49 -7.61
CA GLU A 73 1.73 12.17 -8.55
C GLU A 73 0.27 11.80 -8.34
N TYR A 74 -0.61 12.71 -8.75
CA TYR A 74 -2.03 12.57 -8.54
C TYR A 74 -2.62 11.26 -9.12
N PRO A 75 -2.29 10.84 -10.37
CA PRO A 75 -2.85 9.61 -10.94
C PRO A 75 -2.50 8.37 -10.11
N VAL A 76 -1.23 8.21 -9.70
CA VAL A 76 -0.80 7.07 -8.89
C VAL A 76 -1.44 7.07 -7.50
N MET A 77 -1.69 8.24 -6.92
CA MET A 77 -2.39 8.35 -5.65
C MET A 77 -3.85 7.88 -5.77
N MET A 78 -4.54 8.25 -6.85
CA MET A 78 -5.92 7.80 -7.10
C MET A 78 -6.00 6.30 -7.40
N LEU A 79 -5.08 5.77 -8.20
CA LEU A 79 -5.00 4.32 -8.45
C LEU A 79 -4.74 3.52 -7.16
N ARG A 80 -3.90 4.03 -6.25
CA ARG A 80 -3.71 3.42 -4.92
C ARG A 80 -4.95 3.51 -4.04
N ALA A 81 -5.72 4.60 -4.13
CA ALA A 81 -6.98 4.73 -3.42
C ALA A 81 -8.01 3.71 -3.93
N GLU A 82 -8.14 3.56 -5.25
CA GLU A 82 -8.99 2.53 -5.84
C GLU A 82 -8.53 1.11 -5.45
N GLY A 83 -7.22 0.85 -5.49
CA GLY A 83 -6.67 -0.44 -5.05
C GLY A 83 -7.00 -0.76 -3.59
N ARG A 84 -7.01 0.24 -2.70
CA ARG A 84 -7.47 0.07 -1.31
C ARG A 84 -8.96 -0.22 -1.23
N ARG A 85 -9.79 0.49 -2.02
CA ARG A 85 -11.25 0.27 -2.11
C ARG A 85 -11.57 -1.14 -2.58
N LEU A 86 -10.93 -1.60 -3.65
CA LEU A 86 -11.09 -2.96 -4.20
C LEU A 86 -10.62 -4.04 -3.21
N ALA A 87 -9.61 -3.75 -2.39
CA ALA A 87 -9.16 -4.64 -1.32
C ALA A 87 -10.06 -4.61 -0.06
N GLY A 88 -11.22 -3.95 -0.12
CA GLY A 88 -12.17 -3.83 1.00
C GLY A 88 -11.63 -3.02 2.18
N LYS A 89 -10.69 -2.09 1.93
CA LYS A 89 -10.16 -1.20 2.96
C LYS A 89 -10.91 0.12 2.97
N GLU A 90 -11.15 0.64 4.17
CA GLU A 90 -11.74 1.96 4.35
C GLU A 90 -10.80 3.05 3.81
N LEU A 91 -11.38 3.95 3.02
CA LEU A 91 -10.77 5.19 2.61
C LEU A 91 -11.17 6.31 3.56
N THR A 92 -10.37 7.38 3.62
CA THR A 92 -10.84 8.59 4.29
C THR A 92 -11.97 9.21 3.47
N LYS A 93 -12.88 9.96 4.12
CA LYS A 93 -13.97 10.66 3.40
C LYS A 93 -13.45 11.59 2.31
N GLU A 94 -12.27 12.18 2.52
CA GLU A 94 -11.63 13.06 1.53
C GLU A 94 -11.10 12.26 0.34
N ASP A 95 -10.42 11.14 0.58
CA ASP A 95 -9.92 10.27 -0.48
C ASP A 95 -11.06 9.67 -1.31
N GLU A 96 -12.15 9.25 -0.65
CA GLU A 96 -13.33 8.72 -1.33
C GLU A 96 -13.97 9.77 -2.26
N LYS A 97 -14.11 11.01 -1.76
CA LYS A 97 -14.64 12.11 -2.57
C LYS A 97 -13.74 12.42 -3.77
N ARG A 98 -12.42 12.51 -3.56
CA ARG A 98 -11.45 12.77 -4.64
C ARG A 98 -11.47 11.67 -5.68
N LEU A 99 -11.46 10.41 -5.23
CA LEU A 99 -11.51 9.24 -6.09
C LEU A 99 -12.79 9.22 -6.93
N ALA A 100 -13.95 9.45 -6.32
CA ALA A 100 -15.22 9.52 -7.03
C ALA A 100 -15.23 10.63 -8.09
N SER A 101 -14.83 11.85 -7.73
CA SER A 101 -14.74 12.96 -8.69
C SER A 101 -13.77 12.67 -9.84
N TRP A 102 -12.63 12.05 -9.53
CA TRP A 102 -11.65 11.69 -10.54
C TRP A 102 -12.16 10.62 -11.51
N LYS A 103 -12.81 9.55 -11.01
CA LYS A 103 -13.45 8.53 -11.85
C LYS A 103 -14.53 9.15 -12.75
N THR A 104 -15.37 10.02 -12.22
CA THR A 104 -16.40 10.73 -13.01
C THR A 104 -15.77 11.59 -14.11
N GLU A 105 -14.65 12.26 -13.86
CA GLU A 105 -13.96 13.04 -14.88
C GLU A 105 -13.34 12.17 -15.98
N LEU A 106 -12.77 11.01 -15.64
CA LEU A 106 -12.23 10.06 -16.60
C LEU A 106 -13.34 9.49 -17.48
N GLU A 107 -14.44 9.04 -16.89
CA GLU A 107 -15.60 8.52 -17.61
C GLU A 107 -16.22 9.58 -18.53
N ARG A 108 -16.41 10.81 -18.03
CA ARG A 108 -16.99 11.92 -18.80
C ARG A 108 -16.15 12.28 -20.04
N LYS A 109 -14.83 12.14 -19.95
CA LYS A 109 -13.89 12.49 -21.03
C LYS A 109 -13.44 11.29 -21.85
N ASP A 110 -13.93 10.10 -21.51
CA ASP A 110 -13.49 8.82 -22.07
C ASP A 110 -11.96 8.64 -22.05
N LEU A 111 -11.37 8.89 -20.87
CA LEU A 111 -9.94 8.82 -20.63
C LEU A 111 -9.58 7.66 -19.69
N VAL A 112 -8.38 7.13 -19.87
CA VAL A 112 -7.72 6.16 -18.98
C VAL A 112 -6.33 6.65 -18.60
N VAL A 113 -5.76 6.08 -17.55
CA VAL A 113 -4.41 6.42 -17.10
C VAL A 113 -3.38 5.51 -17.77
N HIS A 114 -2.39 6.10 -18.40
CA HIS A 114 -1.21 5.42 -18.91
C HIS A 114 0.02 5.76 -18.06
N TYR A 115 0.93 4.79 -17.88
CA TYR A 115 2.21 5.01 -17.23
C TYR A 115 3.37 4.67 -18.17
N ASP A 116 4.22 5.66 -18.41
CA ASP A 116 5.48 5.51 -19.14
C ASP A 116 6.64 5.94 -18.23
N PRO A 117 7.45 4.99 -17.72
CA PRO A 117 8.56 5.30 -16.84
C PRO A 117 9.68 6.10 -17.52
N ASP A 118 9.77 6.09 -18.86
CA ASP A 118 10.89 6.69 -19.59
C ASP A 118 10.65 8.18 -19.90
N THR A 119 9.48 8.70 -19.56
CA THR A 119 9.16 10.12 -19.62
C THR A 119 9.42 10.84 -18.29
N GLU A 120 9.66 12.14 -18.34
CA GLU A 120 9.82 12.99 -17.15
C GLU A 120 8.54 13.06 -16.30
N SER A 121 7.37 13.04 -16.96
CA SER A 121 6.08 13.14 -16.27
C SER A 121 5.55 11.80 -15.78
N GLY A 122 5.93 10.66 -16.38
CA GLY A 122 5.51 9.35 -15.93
C GLY A 122 4.06 8.98 -16.26
N TRP A 123 3.10 9.82 -15.88
CA TRP A 123 1.68 9.53 -15.96
C TRP A 123 0.95 10.40 -16.97
N PHE A 124 0.09 9.77 -17.77
CA PHE A 124 -0.67 10.43 -18.81
C PHE A 124 -2.14 10.04 -18.75
N TYR A 125 -3.01 10.94 -19.20
CA TYR A 125 -4.39 10.62 -19.50
C TYR A 125 -4.52 10.46 -20.99
N VAL A 126 -4.87 9.26 -21.44
CA VAL A 126 -5.00 8.92 -22.87
C VAL A 126 -6.45 8.56 -23.16
N PRO A 127 -6.94 8.77 -24.40
CA PRO A 127 -8.24 8.27 -24.81
C PRO A 127 -8.33 6.76 -24.62
N ARG A 128 -9.52 6.29 -24.22
CA ARG A 128 -9.78 4.86 -24.06
C ARG A 128 -9.70 4.13 -25.40
N SER A 129 -9.09 2.94 -25.40
CA SER A 129 -8.95 2.03 -26.53
C SER A 129 -9.56 0.67 -26.20
N ASP A 130 -9.87 -0.11 -27.25
CA ASP A 130 -10.19 -1.52 -27.13
C ASP A 130 -9.00 -2.28 -26.52
N GLY A 131 -9.17 -2.81 -25.31
CA GLY A 131 -8.13 -3.49 -24.54
C GLY A 131 -7.83 -2.86 -23.17
N ASP A 132 -8.37 -1.68 -22.89
CA ASP A 132 -8.15 -1.00 -21.62
C ASP A 132 -8.96 -1.57 -20.46
N ASP A 133 -8.37 -1.55 -19.27
CA ASP A 133 -9.09 -1.78 -18.03
C ASP A 133 -9.97 -0.57 -17.67
N GLU A 134 -10.76 -0.69 -16.60
CA GLU A 134 -11.68 0.38 -16.15
C GLU A 134 -10.98 1.74 -15.98
N LEU A 135 -9.71 1.76 -15.56
CA LEU A 135 -8.97 2.98 -15.23
C LEU A 135 -7.59 3.10 -15.88
N ILE A 136 -7.10 2.04 -16.53
CA ILE A 136 -5.69 1.94 -16.92
C ILE A 136 -5.57 1.45 -18.36
N HIS A 137 -4.72 2.15 -19.11
CA HIS A 137 -4.14 1.64 -20.33
C HIS A 137 -2.90 0.83 -19.96
N PRO A 138 -2.90 -0.51 -20.12
CA PRO A 138 -1.74 -1.32 -19.80
C PRO A 138 -0.53 -0.83 -20.63
N PRO A 139 0.67 -0.71 -20.02
CA PRO A 139 1.87 -0.42 -20.79
C PRO A 139 2.17 -1.58 -21.73
N GLU A 140 2.56 -1.28 -22.97
CA GLU A 140 3.04 -2.25 -23.98
C GLU A 140 4.38 -2.89 -23.61
#